data_AF-A0A3M7PQP0-F1
#
_entry.id   AF-A0A3M7PQP0-F1
#
_cell.length_a   1.000
_cell.length_b   1.000
_cell.length_c   1.000
_cell.angle_alpha   90.00
_cell.angle_beta   90.00
_cell.angle_gamma   90.00
#
_symmetry.space_group_name_H-M   'P 1'
#
loop_
_entity.id
_entity.type
_entity.pdbx_description
1 polymer ?
#
loop_
_entity_poly.entity_id
_entity_poly.type
_entity_poly.pdbx_seq_one_letter_code
_entity_poly.pdbx_strand_id
1 'polypeptide(L)'
;YYSYATDLNASNGQICYVRKELSHSCFRLLAHNASLQYEYTGMTQNKCVELSLFEFVCRKHDLDFKKIYLHNLYKHPKYENEMFLVDLNKFISKYYTNSTNCSLIVMGDFNIDFNQASNKKYLHFFKQQFNLEPYFDKCKTHKNISQLDWCFYNKHNHIFATAANLNAGFHSQPYTTWFSDHSAIFSEITF
;
A
#
# COMPACT_ATOMS: atom_id res chain seq x y z
N TYR A 1 10.86 -19.65 18.22
CA TYR A 1 9.97 -20.25 17.22
C TYR A 1 9.54 -19.15 16.27
N TYR A 2 10.10 -19.08 15.06
CA TYR A 2 9.67 -18.14 14.04
C TYR A 2 8.45 -18.75 13.34
N SER A 3 7.25 -18.26 13.64
CA SER A 3 6.05 -18.64 12.88
C SER A 3 5.89 -17.68 11.71
N TYR A 4 6.17 -18.16 10.50
CA TYR A 4 5.79 -17.46 9.28
C TYR A 4 4.31 -17.75 9.02
N ALA A 5 3.49 -16.70 8.97
CA ALA A 5 2.12 -16.81 8.51
C ALA A 5 2.07 -16.19 7.12
N THR A 6 1.73 -17.01 6.12
CA THR A 6 1.51 -16.57 4.75
C THR A 6 0.01 -16.35 4.57
N ASP A 7 -0.44 -15.10 4.66
CA ASP A 7 -1.78 -14.75 4.17
C ASP A 7 -1.64 -14.48 2.67
N LEU A 8 -1.75 -15.55 1.89
CA LEU A 8 -1.65 -15.49 0.43
C LEU A 8 -2.89 -14.80 -0.13
N ASN A 9 -2.71 -13.63 -0.74
CA ASN A 9 -3.66 -13.16 -1.75
C ASN A 9 -3.28 -13.76 -3.12
N ALA A 10 -3.63 -15.03 -3.33
CA ALA A 10 -3.23 -15.76 -4.54
C ALA A 10 -4.00 -15.34 -5.81
N SER A 11 -5.04 -14.51 -5.69
CA SER A 11 -5.95 -14.18 -6.80
C SER A 11 -5.33 -13.25 -7.85
N ASN A 12 -4.30 -12.47 -7.50
CA ASN A 12 -3.72 -11.48 -8.40
C ASN A 12 -2.19 -11.47 -8.52
N GLY A 13 -1.53 -12.54 -8.05
CA GLY A 13 -0.07 -12.64 -8.08
C GLY A 13 0.67 -11.71 -7.11
N GLN A 14 -0.02 -10.94 -6.26
CA GLN A 14 0.60 -10.13 -5.22
C GLN A 14 0.75 -10.94 -3.94
N ILE A 15 1.99 -11.23 -3.54
CA ILE A 15 2.28 -12.02 -2.35
C ILE A 15 2.67 -11.10 -1.20
N CYS A 16 1.92 -11.18 -0.09
CA CYS A 16 2.28 -10.52 1.16
C CYS A 16 2.87 -11.54 2.14
N TYR A 17 4.14 -11.36 2.52
CA TYR A 17 4.81 -12.18 3.53
C TYR A 17 4.91 -11.41 4.83
N VAL A 18 4.45 -12.01 5.94
CA VAL A 18 4.57 -11.40 7.26
C VAL A 18 5.40 -12.27 8.19
N ARG A 19 6.55 -11.73 8.60
CA ARG A 19 7.38 -12.29 9.65
C ARG A 19 6.86 -11.78 11.00
N LYS A 20 6.17 -12.65 11.74
CA LYS A 20 5.67 -12.33 13.09
C LYS A 20 6.75 -12.67 14.13
N GLU A 21 7.38 -11.66 14.72
CA GLU A 21 8.33 -11.84 15.83
C GLU A 21 7.72 -11.51 17.20
N LEU A 22 6.61 -10.77 17.23
CA LEU A 22 5.98 -10.30 18.45
C LEU A 22 4.70 -11.10 18.74
N SER A 23 4.67 -11.81 19.87
CA SER A 23 3.54 -12.63 20.35
C SER A 23 2.22 -11.86 20.49
N HIS A 24 2.27 -10.52 20.59
CA HIS A 24 1.10 -9.66 20.79
C HIS A 24 0.70 -8.84 19.56
N SER A 25 1.38 -9.03 18.41
CA SER A 25 1.05 -8.31 17.17
C SER A 25 0.14 -9.15 16.26
N CYS A 26 -0.86 -8.50 15.66
CA CYS A 26 -1.79 -9.13 14.73
C CYS A 26 -1.60 -8.55 13.33
N PHE A 27 -1.42 -9.42 12.33
CA PHE A 27 -1.52 -9.06 10.92
C PHE A 27 -2.65 -9.86 10.30
N ARG A 28 -3.53 -9.20 9.56
CA ARG A 28 -4.67 -9.83 8.86
C ARG A 28 -5.07 -9.07 7.60
N LEU A 29 -5.60 -9.80 6.62
CA LEU A 29 -6.36 -9.22 5.52
C LEU A 29 -7.74 -8.75 6.04
N LEU A 30 -8.05 -7.46 5.87
CA LEU A 30 -9.36 -6.89 6.24
C LEU A 30 -10.36 -6.93 5.09
N ALA A 31 -9.88 -6.62 3.89
CA ALA A 31 -10.73 -6.50 2.72
C ALA A 31 -9.93 -6.76 1.45
N HIS A 32 -10.60 -7.36 0.48
CA HIS A 32 -10.10 -7.52 -0.87
C HIS A 32 -11.28 -7.39 -1.84
N ASN A 33 -11.10 -6.68 -2.94
CA ASN A 33 -12.16 -6.50 -3.94
C ASN A 33 -12.09 -7.49 -5.11
N ALA A 34 -11.03 -8.30 -5.23
CA ALA A 34 -11.08 -9.38 -6.22
C ALA A 34 -11.95 -10.52 -5.69
N SER A 35 -12.86 -10.95 -6.54
CA SER A 35 -13.62 -12.18 -6.36
C SER A 35 -12.65 -13.38 -6.24
N LEU A 36 -12.90 -14.28 -5.29
CA LEU A 36 -12.32 -15.64 -5.31
C LEU A 36 -12.74 -16.42 -6.58
N GLN A 37 -13.77 -15.93 -7.28
CA GLN A 37 -14.24 -16.36 -8.59
C GLN A 37 -13.85 -15.39 -9.72
N TYR A 38 -12.77 -14.59 -9.59
CA TYR A 38 -12.04 -14.20 -10.79
C TYR A 38 -11.35 -15.46 -11.32
N GLU A 39 -12.20 -16.38 -11.79
CA GLU A 39 -11.82 -17.30 -12.83
C GLU A 39 -11.16 -16.45 -13.91
N TYR A 40 -10.07 -16.98 -14.45
CA TYR A 40 -9.43 -16.56 -15.69
C TYR A 40 -10.40 -16.68 -16.90
N THR A 41 -11.70 -16.41 -16.73
CA THR A 41 -12.75 -16.53 -17.73
C THR A 41 -13.03 -15.20 -18.37
N GLY A 42 -12.03 -14.65 -19.08
CA GLY A 42 -12.25 -13.76 -20.23
C GLY A 42 -13.08 -12.48 -20.06
N MET A 43 -13.60 -12.13 -18.89
CA MET A 43 -14.19 -10.82 -18.61
C MET A 43 -13.09 -9.79 -18.81
N THR A 44 -13.32 -8.87 -19.74
CA THR A 44 -12.34 -7.93 -20.30
C THR A 44 -11.34 -7.42 -19.26
N GLN A 45 -10.20 -8.12 -19.13
CA GLN A 45 -9.06 -7.81 -18.24
C GLN A 45 -8.53 -6.38 -18.42
N ASN A 46 -8.93 -5.75 -19.52
CA ASN A 46 -8.58 -4.40 -19.92
C ASN A 46 -9.01 -3.29 -18.95
N LYS A 47 -9.84 -3.53 -17.92
CA LYS A 47 -10.37 -2.45 -17.05
C LYS A 47 -10.58 -2.88 -15.60
N CYS A 48 -9.63 -3.59 -14.99
CA CYS A 48 -9.72 -3.95 -13.57
C CYS A 48 -8.93 -3.00 -12.64
N VAL A 49 -9.36 -2.96 -11.39
CA VAL A 49 -8.62 -2.42 -10.25
C VAL A 49 -8.70 -3.44 -9.12
N GLU A 50 -7.55 -3.79 -8.59
CA GLU A 50 -7.40 -4.74 -7.50
C GLU A 50 -6.92 -4.01 -6.27
N LEU A 51 -7.64 -4.19 -5.16
CA LEU A 51 -7.46 -3.48 -3.92
C LEU A 51 -7.44 -4.50 -2.79
N SER A 52 -6.40 -4.45 -1.98
CA SER A 52 -6.25 -5.30 -0.80
C SER A 52 -5.89 -4.41 0.38
N LEU A 53 -6.64 -4.51 1.47
CA LEU A 53 -6.35 -3.80 2.70
C LEU A 53 -5.98 -4.79 3.79
N PHE A 54 -4.77 -4.64 4.30
CA PHE A 54 -4.27 -5.38 5.44
C PHE A 54 -4.25 -4.47 6.67
N GLU A 55 -4.40 -5.07 7.83
CA GLU A 55 -4.28 -4.41 9.12
C GLU A 55 -3.18 -5.07 9.94
N PHE A 56 -2.23 -4.24 10.39
CA PHE A 56 -1.23 -4.59 11.37
C PHE A 56 -1.52 -3.86 12.68
N VAL A 57 -1.75 -4.61 13.75
CA VAL A 57 -1.94 -4.10 15.11
C VAL A 57 -0.71 -4.47 15.92
N CYS A 58 0.09 -3.48 16.30
CA CYS A 58 1.19 -3.63 17.24
C CYS A 58 0.70 -3.28 18.64
N ARG A 59 0.77 -4.24 19.57
CA ARG A 59 0.46 -4.03 20.99
C ARG A 59 1.75 -4.10 21.79
N LYS A 60 2.17 -2.98 22.39
CA LYS A 60 3.35 -2.94 23.27
C LYS A 60 2.96 -3.24 24.72
N HIS A 61 1.78 -2.77 25.15
CA HIS A 61 1.10 -3.09 26.42
C HIS A 61 -0.42 -2.94 26.23
N ASP A 62 -1.24 -3.55 27.10
CA ASP A 62 -2.71 -3.70 26.94
C ASP A 62 -3.53 -2.40 26.72
N LEU A 63 -2.91 -1.23 26.85
CA LEU A 63 -3.53 0.09 26.67
C LEU A 63 -2.97 0.90 25.48
N ASP A 64 -1.77 0.57 24.98
CA ASP A 64 -1.12 1.28 23.88
C ASP A 64 -1.02 0.38 22.64
N PHE A 65 -1.99 0.54 21.73
CA PHE A 65 -1.95 -0.10 20.42
C PHE A 65 -1.68 0.94 19.33
N LYS A 66 -0.77 0.59 18.43
CA LYS A 66 -0.57 1.28 17.15
C LYS A 66 -1.15 0.39 16.05
N LYS A 67 -1.95 0.98 15.17
CA LYS A 67 -2.53 0.28 14.03
C LYS A 67 -1.98 0.85 12.73
N ILE A 68 -1.59 -0.01 11.82
CA ILE A 68 -1.19 0.37 10.47
C ILE A 68 -2.07 -0.38 9.49
N TYR A 69 -2.72 0.38 8.63
CA TYR A 69 -3.41 -0.12 7.47
C TYR A 69 -2.45 -0.09 6.29
N LEU A 70 -2.22 -1.25 5.68
CA LEU A 70 -1.43 -1.39 4.47
C LEU A 70 -2.37 -1.69 3.32
N HIS A 71 -2.57 -0.71 2.44
CA HIS A 71 -3.34 -0.87 1.23
C HIS A 71 -2.41 -1.19 0.07
N ASN A 72 -2.49 -2.40 -0.46
CA ASN A 72 -1.82 -2.82 -1.67
C ASN A 72 -2.77 -2.74 -2.87
N LEU A 73 -2.29 -2.29 -4.03
CA LEU A 73 -3.12 -2.17 -5.21
C LEU A 73 -2.45 -2.51 -6.53
N TYR A 74 -3.29 -2.81 -7.51
CA TYR A 74 -2.96 -2.80 -8.92
C TYR A 74 -4.08 -2.09 -9.69
N LYS A 75 -3.72 -1.11 -10.51
CA LYS A 75 -4.63 -0.48 -11.47
C LYS A 75 -4.21 -0.90 -12.87
N HIS A 76 -5.13 -1.47 -13.65
CA HIS A 76 -4.86 -1.78 -15.04
C HIS A 76 -4.59 -0.48 -15.86
N PRO A 77 -3.61 -0.46 -16.79
CA PRO A 77 -3.24 0.75 -17.55
C PRO A 77 -4.41 1.42 -18.30
N LYS A 78 -5.34 0.60 -18.80
CA LYS A 78 -6.52 1.05 -19.55
C LYS A 78 -7.74 1.40 -18.67
N TYR A 79 -7.62 1.30 -17.34
CA TYR A 79 -8.66 1.80 -16.44
C TYR A 79 -8.52 3.32 -16.29
N GLU A 80 -9.64 4.04 -16.34
CA GLU A 80 -9.63 5.51 -16.25
C GLU A 80 -9.15 5.97 -14.87
N ASN A 81 -8.26 6.97 -14.84
CA ASN A 81 -7.65 7.45 -13.59
C ASN A 81 -8.70 8.04 -12.64
N GLU A 82 -9.66 8.80 -13.15
CA GLU A 82 -10.74 9.38 -12.38
C GLU A 82 -11.62 8.30 -11.72
N MET A 83 -11.98 7.25 -12.48
CA MET A 83 -12.78 6.14 -11.97
C MET A 83 -12.00 5.34 -10.91
N PHE A 84 -10.71 5.12 -11.14
CA PHE A 84 -9.83 4.49 -10.15
C PHE A 84 -9.84 5.23 -8.82
N LEU A 85 -9.71 6.55 -8.82
CA LEU A 85 -9.66 7.33 -7.58
C LEU A 85 -11.01 7.28 -6.83
N VAL A 86 -12.14 7.24 -7.56
CA VAL A 86 -13.46 7.04 -6.96
C VAL A 86 -13.56 5.67 -6.27
N ASP A 87 -13.14 4.60 -6.94
CA ASP A 87 -13.17 3.25 -6.39
C ASP A 87 -12.23 3.09 -5.21
N LEU A 88 -11.02 3.65 -5.31
CA LEU A 88 -10.04 3.69 -4.24
C LEU A 88 -10.60 4.41 -3.00
N ASN A 89 -11.24 5.58 -3.19
CA ASN A 89 -11.87 6.32 -2.09
C ASN A 89 -12.94 5.52 -1.40
N LYS A 90 -13.84 4.92 -2.19
CA LYS A 90 -14.95 4.12 -1.69
C LYS A 90 -14.45 2.90 -0.92
N PHE A 91 -13.40 2.24 -1.41
CA PHE A 91 -12.82 1.07 -0.77
C PHE A 91 -12.13 1.44 0.55
N ILE A 92 -11.19 2.39 0.53
CA ILE A 92 -10.45 2.79 1.73
C ILE A 92 -11.39 3.35 2.79
N SER A 93 -12.28 4.28 2.43
CA SER A 93 -13.20 4.94 3.39
C SER A 93 -14.17 3.98 4.07
N LYS A 94 -14.41 2.80 3.50
CA LYS A 94 -15.25 1.76 4.12
C LYS A 94 -14.58 1.06 5.30
N TYR A 95 -13.25 0.97 5.30
CA TYR A 95 -12.51 0.11 6.24
C TYR A 95 -11.47 0.87 7.08
N TYR A 96 -10.97 2.00 6.59
CA TYR A 96 -10.01 2.84 7.27
C TYR A 96 -10.70 3.97 8.02
N THR A 97 -10.42 4.08 9.32
CA THR A 97 -10.77 5.24 10.12
C THR A 97 -9.51 6.02 10.44
N ASN A 98 -9.47 7.29 10.01
CA ASN A 98 -8.38 8.18 10.35
C ASN A 98 -8.46 8.54 11.85
N SER A 99 -7.52 8.03 12.64
CA SER A 99 -7.37 8.37 14.05
C SER A 99 -5.90 8.50 14.40
N THR A 100 -5.59 9.13 15.52
CA THR A 100 -4.20 9.33 15.95
C THR A 100 -3.46 8.00 16.03
N ASN A 101 -4.08 6.94 16.55
CA ASN A 101 -3.45 5.63 16.76
C ASN A 101 -3.51 4.72 15.52
N CYS A 102 -3.94 5.25 14.38
CA CYS A 102 -3.98 4.55 13.10
C CYS A 102 -3.12 5.28 12.06
N SER A 103 -2.40 4.54 11.24
CA SER A 103 -1.72 5.07 10.07
C SER A 103 -2.15 4.30 8.82
N LEU A 104 -2.07 4.96 7.66
CA LEU A 104 -2.38 4.36 6.37
C LEU A 104 -1.14 4.48 5.47
N ILE A 105 -0.79 3.37 4.85
CA ILE A 105 0.17 3.26 3.76
C ILE A 105 -0.59 2.76 2.54
N VAL A 106 -0.48 3.45 1.41
CA VAL A 106 -1.05 3.03 0.13
C VAL A 106 0.08 2.80 -0.84
N MET A 107 0.24 1.58 -1.34
CA MET A 107 1.31 1.25 -2.26
C MET A 107 0.87 0.24 -3.34
N GLY A 108 1.64 0.16 -4.41
CA GLY A 108 1.39 -0.79 -5.50
C GLY A 108 1.65 -0.17 -6.87
N ASP A 109 1.21 -0.87 -7.91
CA ASP A 109 1.30 -0.42 -9.31
C ASP A 109 0.05 0.38 -9.68
N PHE A 110 0.22 1.68 -9.83
CA PHE A 110 -0.85 2.60 -10.19
C PHE A 110 -1.03 2.68 -11.71
N ASN A 111 -0.05 2.28 -12.51
CA ASN A 111 0.00 2.63 -13.93
C ASN A 111 -0.28 4.13 -14.19
N ILE A 112 0.15 5.00 -13.27
CA ILE A 112 0.10 6.45 -13.37
C ILE A 112 1.45 7.00 -12.98
N ASP A 113 2.09 7.76 -13.87
CA ASP A 113 3.27 8.53 -13.52
C ASP A 113 2.86 9.91 -13.02
N PHE A 114 2.77 10.05 -11.70
CA PHE A 114 2.38 11.31 -11.05
C PHE A 114 3.42 12.44 -11.20
N ASN A 115 4.65 12.15 -11.64
CA ASN A 115 5.63 13.18 -11.96
C ASN A 115 5.26 13.94 -13.24
N GLN A 116 4.46 13.34 -14.13
CA GLN A 116 3.98 13.98 -15.34
C GLN A 116 3.01 15.12 -15.01
N ALA A 117 3.16 16.26 -15.72
CA ALA A 117 2.35 17.46 -15.49
C ALA A 117 0.84 17.20 -15.56
N SER A 118 0.39 16.36 -16.50
CA SER A 118 -1.01 15.96 -16.67
C SER A 118 -1.59 15.18 -15.48
N ASN A 119 -0.74 14.49 -14.71
CA ASN A 119 -1.14 13.60 -13.61
C ASN A 119 -0.96 14.25 -12.22
N LYS A 120 -0.32 15.41 -12.12
CA LYS A 120 -0.09 16.11 -10.83
C LYS A 120 -1.38 16.37 -10.05
N LYS A 121 -2.51 16.58 -10.75
CA LYS A 121 -3.84 16.76 -10.12
C LYS A 121 -4.21 15.58 -9.21
N TYR A 122 -3.78 14.36 -9.54
CA TYR A 122 -4.11 13.17 -8.76
C TYR A 122 -3.27 13.03 -7.48
N LEU A 123 -2.10 13.65 -7.39
CA LEU A 123 -1.36 13.73 -6.11
C LEU A 123 -2.16 14.49 -5.05
N HIS A 124 -2.87 15.54 -5.48
CA HIS A 124 -3.68 16.34 -4.58
C HIS A 124 -4.81 15.54 -3.94
N PHE A 125 -5.36 14.56 -4.66
CA PHE A 125 -6.38 13.65 -4.16
C PHE A 125 -5.89 12.87 -2.92
N PHE A 126 -4.69 12.28 -2.95
CA PHE A 126 -4.15 11.54 -1.79
C PHE A 126 -3.96 12.43 -0.57
N LYS A 127 -3.49 13.66 -0.79
CA LYS A 127 -3.33 14.65 0.28
C LYS A 127 -4.67 15.08 0.88
N GLN A 128 -5.67 15.37 0.06
CA GLN A 128 -6.96 15.86 0.53
C GLN A 128 -7.83 14.77 1.16
N GLN A 129 -7.91 13.58 0.55
CA GLN A 129 -8.82 12.52 0.98
C GLN A 129 -8.25 11.71 2.14
N PHE A 130 -6.93 11.53 2.18
CA PHE A 130 -6.29 10.59 3.12
C PHE A 130 -5.14 11.22 3.94
N ASN A 131 -4.80 12.49 3.71
CA ASN A 131 -3.62 13.14 4.29
C ASN A 131 -2.33 12.34 4.04
N LEU A 132 -2.17 11.85 2.82
CA LEU A 132 -0.99 11.08 2.40
C LEU A 132 -0.10 11.90 1.46
N GLU A 133 1.20 11.65 1.55
CA GLU A 133 2.22 12.18 0.64
C GLU A 133 3.04 11.03 0.05
N PRO A 134 3.61 11.18 -1.16
CA PRO A 134 4.50 10.17 -1.71
C PRO A 134 5.74 10.03 -0.81
N TYR A 135 6.15 8.80 -0.54
CA TYR A 135 7.35 8.49 0.23
C TYR A 135 8.62 8.75 -0.60
N PHE A 136 8.59 8.37 -1.87
CA PHE A 136 9.64 8.61 -2.85
C PHE A 136 9.03 9.18 -4.13
N ASP A 137 9.77 10.06 -4.80
CA ASP A 137 9.43 10.63 -6.10
C ASP A 137 10.63 10.55 -7.05
N LYS A 138 10.35 10.69 -8.36
CA LYS A 138 11.36 10.65 -9.43
C LYS A 138 12.22 9.37 -9.46
N CYS A 139 11.73 8.28 -8.88
CA CYS A 139 12.36 6.96 -8.95
C CYS A 139 11.72 6.15 -10.08
N LYS A 140 12.47 5.82 -11.13
CA LYS A 140 11.90 5.12 -12.28
C LYS A 140 11.70 3.64 -11.95
N THR A 141 10.47 3.27 -11.60
CA THR A 141 10.13 1.90 -11.19
C THR A 141 9.83 0.97 -12.36
N HIS A 142 9.54 1.46 -13.56
CA HIS A 142 9.28 0.63 -14.73
C HIS A 142 10.27 0.94 -15.87
N LYS A 143 11.01 -0.09 -16.30
CA LYS A 143 12.02 -0.09 -17.39
C LYS A 143 13.10 0.98 -17.28
N ASN A 144 13.32 1.55 -16.09
CA ASN A 144 14.14 2.75 -15.90
C ASN A 144 13.69 3.93 -16.78
N ILE A 145 12.39 4.01 -17.11
CA ILE A 145 11.79 5.06 -17.95
C ILE A 145 10.76 5.86 -17.16
N SER A 146 9.81 5.20 -16.50
CA SER A 146 8.66 5.83 -15.83
C SER A 146 8.55 5.38 -14.37
N GLN A 147 7.86 6.16 -13.55
CA GLN A 147 7.48 5.76 -12.19
C GLN A 147 6.00 5.38 -12.16
N LEU A 148 5.68 4.09 -12.17
CA LEU A 148 4.31 3.59 -12.16
C LEU A 148 3.93 2.97 -10.81
N ASP A 149 4.93 2.58 -10.04
CA ASP A 149 4.80 2.01 -8.72
C ASP A 149 5.08 3.10 -7.68
N TRP A 150 4.17 3.24 -6.72
CA TRP A 150 4.23 4.31 -5.73
C TRP A 150 3.99 3.79 -4.34
N CYS A 151 4.52 4.52 -3.36
CA CYS A 151 4.22 4.34 -1.95
C CYS A 151 3.83 5.70 -1.36
N PHE A 152 2.63 5.78 -0.81
CA PHE A 152 2.08 6.95 -0.12
C PHE A 152 1.90 6.62 1.35
N TYR A 153 2.19 7.59 2.22
CA TYR A 153 2.10 7.41 3.66
C TYR A 153 1.70 8.69 4.36
N ASN A 154 1.17 8.54 5.58
CA ASN A 154 0.82 9.65 6.44
C ASN A 154 2.08 10.16 7.16
N LYS A 155 2.81 11.07 6.51
CA LYS A 155 4.10 11.63 6.98
C LYS A 155 4.02 12.26 8.38
N HIS A 156 2.88 12.82 8.74
CA HIS A 156 2.68 13.54 10.01
C HIS A 156 2.08 12.65 11.11
N ASN A 157 1.97 11.34 10.88
CA ASN A 157 1.46 10.43 11.87
C ASN A 157 2.52 10.14 12.95
N HIS A 158 2.14 10.30 14.22
CA HIS A 158 3.04 10.07 15.35
C HIS A 158 3.46 8.60 15.50
N ILE A 159 2.79 7.66 14.82
CA ILE A 159 3.25 6.27 14.71
C ILE A 159 4.63 6.20 14.07
N PHE A 160 4.89 7.07 13.08
CA PHE A 160 6.14 7.13 12.34
C PHE A 160 7.08 8.26 12.81
N ALA A 161 6.58 9.24 13.57
CA ALA A 161 7.38 10.31 14.12
C ALA A 161 7.89 9.93 15.53
N THR A 162 9.16 9.60 15.66
CA THR A 162 9.79 9.49 16.98
C THR A 162 10.31 10.83 17.44
N ALA A 163 9.76 11.32 18.55
CA ALA A 163 10.56 12.10 19.48
C ALA A 163 11.71 11.23 20.00
N ALA A 164 12.95 11.73 19.85
CA ALA A 164 14.17 11.30 20.54
C ALA A 164 14.78 9.90 20.31
N ASN A 165 14.10 8.91 19.71
CA ASN A 165 14.68 7.58 19.45
C ASN A 165 14.80 7.26 17.96
N LEU A 166 16.02 7.28 17.43
CA LEU A 166 16.43 7.15 16.02
C LEU A 166 16.06 5.82 15.31
N ASN A 167 15.32 4.90 15.94
CA ASN A 167 15.13 3.53 15.43
C ASN A 167 13.67 3.14 15.13
N ALA A 168 12.66 3.98 15.37
CA ALA A 168 11.28 3.72 14.93
C ALA A 168 10.89 4.65 13.78
N GLY A 169 10.13 4.13 12.81
CA GLY A 169 9.84 4.84 11.58
C GLY A 169 9.31 3.96 10.45
N PHE A 170 9.08 4.59 9.31
CA PHE A 170 8.71 3.93 8.06
C PHE A 170 9.77 4.23 7.00
N HIS A 171 10.32 3.18 6.41
CA HIS A 171 11.24 3.26 5.28
C HIS A 171 10.66 2.54 4.08
N SER A 172 10.73 3.15 2.89
CA SER A 172 10.27 2.52 1.66
C SER A 172 11.12 2.96 0.48
N GLN A 173 11.60 2.01 -0.33
CA GLN A 173 12.38 2.34 -1.51
C GLN A 173 12.27 1.28 -2.61
N PRO A 174 12.33 1.70 -3.88
CA PRO A 174 12.36 0.78 -5.01
C PRO A 174 13.76 0.19 -5.22
N TYR A 175 13.79 -1.07 -5.65
CA TYR A 175 14.99 -1.82 -6.01
C TYR A 175 14.83 -2.43 -7.39
N THR A 176 15.82 -2.21 -8.25
CA THR A 176 15.85 -2.81 -9.58
C THR A 176 15.85 -4.34 -9.46
N THR A 177 15.00 -4.98 -10.25
CA THR A 177 14.98 -6.44 -10.37
C THR A 177 15.55 -6.86 -11.72
N TRP A 178 16.13 -8.06 -11.79
CA TRP A 178 16.66 -8.62 -13.04
C TRP A 178 15.61 -9.44 -13.82
N PHE A 179 14.52 -9.83 -13.15
CA PHE A 179 13.50 -10.76 -13.66
C PHE A 179 12.16 -10.07 -14.01
N SER A 180 12.02 -8.78 -13.72
CA SER A 180 10.83 -8.00 -14.05
C SER A 180 11.25 -6.69 -14.69
N ASP A 181 10.40 -6.15 -15.55
CA ASP A 181 10.53 -4.79 -16.03
C ASP A 181 10.11 -3.75 -14.98
N HIS A 182 9.50 -4.19 -13.88
CA HIS A 182 9.26 -3.39 -12.67
C HIS A 182 10.39 -3.55 -11.63
N SER A 183 10.64 -2.48 -10.89
CA SER A 183 11.40 -2.46 -9.65
C SER A 183 10.51 -2.94 -8.51
N ALA A 184 11.05 -3.75 -7.61
CA ALA A 184 10.32 -4.14 -6.40
C ALA A 184 10.40 -3.03 -5.37
N ILE A 185 9.29 -2.69 -4.72
CA ILE A 185 9.28 -1.76 -3.58
C ILE A 185 9.44 -2.56 -2.30
N PHE A 186 10.47 -2.25 -1.52
CA PHE A 186 10.66 -2.81 -0.19
C PHE A 186 10.31 -1.76 0.85
N SER A 187 9.51 -2.16 1.83
CA SER A 187 9.06 -1.30 2.91
C SER A 187 9.36 -1.94 4.26
N GLU A 188 9.89 -1.15 5.18
CA GLU A 188 10.21 -1.53 6.56
C GLU A 188 9.46 -0.61 7.52
N ILE A 189 8.89 -1.20 8.58
CA ILE A 189 8.18 -0.48 9.64
C ILE A 189 8.78 -0.91 10.97
N THR A 190 9.25 0.05 11.75
CA THR A 190 9.84 -0.19 13.08
C THR A 190 9.09 0.58 14.16
N PHE A 191 8.80 -0.08 15.29
CA PHE A 191 7.90 0.40 16.36
C PHE A 191 8.59 0.77 17.67
#